data_AF-A0A1F8TSJ2-F1
#
_entry.id   AF-A0A1F8TSJ2-F1
#
_cell.length_a   1.000
_cell.length_b   1.000
_cell.length_c   1.000
_cell.angle_alpha   90.00
_cell.angle_beta   90.00
_cell.angle_gamma   90.00
#
_symmetry.space_group_name_H-M   'P 1'
#
loop_
_entity.id
_entity.type
_entity.pdbx_description
1 polymer ?
#
loop_
_entity_poly.entity_id
_entity_poly.type
_entity_poly.pdbx_seq_one_letter_code
_entity_poly.pdbx_strand_id
1 'polypeptide(L)'
;MDRRILGEYHAVTERPHLKINPLDRQTTLAAIDASSLRTDSQPLDLSPKDVIDPKDLPLAEVAVASRTQFLVTGNQKHFGFMRQFDIPVLSPAEFIEKIQDEEFEE
;
A
#
# COMPACT_ATOMS: atom_id res chain seq x y z
N MET A 1 10.78 -2.03 3.04
CA MET A 1 10.15 -0.98 2.21
C MET A 1 10.63 -1.08 0.77
N ASP A 2 9.74 -0.96 -0.22
CA ASP A 2 10.09 -0.67 -1.63
C ASP A 2 10.36 0.83 -1.79
N ARG A 3 11.45 1.19 -2.47
CA ARG A 3 11.92 2.59 -2.55
C ARG A 3 10.99 3.47 -3.40
N ARG A 4 10.25 2.89 -4.35
CA ARG A 4 9.29 3.63 -5.21
C ARG A 4 8.10 4.11 -4.40
N ILE A 5 7.57 3.27 -3.51
CA ILE A 5 6.47 3.62 -2.60
C ILE A 5 6.93 4.73 -1.63
N LEU A 6 8.10 4.57 -1.02
CA LEU A 6 8.64 5.59 -0.12
C LEU A 6 8.88 6.93 -0.83
N GLY A 7 9.36 6.88 -2.08
CA GLY A 7 9.52 8.07 -2.92
C GLY A 7 8.20 8.81 -3.19
N GLU A 8 7.12 8.08 -3.48
CA GLU A 8 5.78 8.69 -3.63
C GLU A 8 5.31 9.30 -2.32
N TYR A 9 5.53 8.64 -1.18
CA TYR A 9 5.17 9.19 0.13
C TYR A 9 5.89 10.50 0.42
N HIS A 10 7.20 10.59 0.13
CA HIS A 10 7.94 11.84 0.19
C HIS A 10 7.30 12.92 -0.73
N ALA A 11 7.11 12.60 -2.01
CA ALA A 11 6.60 13.56 -2.99
C ALA A 11 5.17 14.05 -2.67
N VAL A 12 4.31 13.17 -2.14
CA VAL A 12 2.94 13.53 -1.72
C VAL A 12 2.97 14.40 -0.48
N THR A 13 3.68 13.99 0.57
CA THR A 13 3.66 14.68 1.87
C THR A 13 4.44 16.01 1.87
N GLU A 14 5.24 16.28 0.83
CA GLU A 14 5.88 17.57 0.60
C GLU A 14 4.97 18.62 -0.05
N ARG A 15 3.79 18.22 -0.57
CA ARG A 15 2.87 19.15 -1.25
C ARG A 15 2.40 20.25 -0.30
N PRO A 16 2.60 21.55 -0.63
CA PRO A 16 2.32 22.65 0.30
C PRO A 16 0.88 22.74 0.81
N HIS A 17 -0.10 22.32 0.00
CA HIS A 17 -1.52 22.39 0.36
C HIS A 17 -1.93 21.39 1.46
N LEU A 18 -1.12 20.35 1.72
CA LEU A 18 -1.36 19.42 2.82
C LEU A 18 -0.97 20.00 4.18
N LYS A 19 -0.14 21.07 4.21
CA LYS A 19 0.26 21.80 5.43
C LYS A 19 0.83 20.89 6.54
N ILE A 20 1.52 19.81 6.16
CA ILE A 20 2.14 18.88 7.10
C ILE A 20 3.42 19.52 7.64
N ASN A 21 3.61 19.47 8.97
CA ASN A 21 4.85 19.93 9.59
C ASN A 21 6.05 19.11 9.06
N PRO A 22 7.15 19.74 8.61
CA PRO A 22 8.30 19.03 8.05
C PRO A 22 8.94 18.01 8.99
N LEU A 23 9.01 18.31 10.30
CA LEU A 23 9.60 17.43 11.30
C LEU A 23 8.71 16.21 11.57
N ASP A 24 7.40 16.43 11.70
CA ASP A 24 6.44 15.34 11.88
C ASP A 24 6.46 14.41 10.67
N ARG A 25 6.44 14.97 9.46
CA ARG A 25 6.59 14.21 8.21
C ARG A 25 7.86 13.36 8.21
N GLN A 26 9.02 13.96 8.49
CA GLN A 26 10.29 13.26 8.48
C GLN A 26 10.30 12.11 9.50
N THR A 27 9.80 12.38 10.71
CA THR A 27 9.74 11.40 11.80
C THR A 27 8.82 10.23 11.42
N THR A 28 7.63 10.51 10.89
CA THR A 28 6.68 9.48 10.46
C THR A 28 7.23 8.64 9.31
N LEU A 29 7.78 9.26 8.27
CA LEU A 29 8.34 8.51 7.12
C LEU A 29 9.55 7.66 7.53
N ALA A 30 10.40 8.15 8.43
CA ALA A 30 11.51 7.38 8.97
C ALA A 30 11.02 6.18 9.79
N ALA A 31 9.99 6.36 10.63
CA ALA A 31 9.39 5.27 11.39
C ALA A 31 8.77 4.20 10.45
N ILE A 32 8.08 4.62 9.39
CA ILE A 32 7.53 3.72 8.38
C ILE A 32 8.64 2.93 7.66
N ASP A 33 9.73 3.57 7.21
CA ASP A 33 10.84 2.85 6.54
C ASP A 33 11.50 1.85 7.50
N ALA A 34 11.69 2.24 8.77
CA ALA A 34 12.32 1.40 9.79
C ALA A 34 11.47 0.20 10.21
N SER A 35 10.15 0.32 10.24
CA SER A 35 9.23 -0.77 10.63
C SER A 35 8.81 -1.68 9.46
N SER A 36 9.14 -1.30 8.22
CA SER A 36 8.68 -2.00 7.02
C SER A 36 9.61 -3.14 6.59
N LEU A 37 9.04 -4.29 6.22
CA LEU A 37 9.78 -5.39 5.59
C LEU A 37 10.30 -5.00 4.21
N ARG A 38 11.57 -5.32 3.91
CA ARG A 38 12.14 -5.15 2.56
C ARG A 38 11.61 -6.26 1.65
N THR A 39 11.08 -5.86 0.51
CA THR A 39 10.51 -6.76 -0.49
C THR A 39 11.04 -6.33 -1.84
N ASP A 40 11.72 -7.23 -2.53
CA ASP A 40 12.07 -7.06 -3.93
C ASP A 40 10.88 -7.52 -4.76
N SER A 41 10.30 -6.60 -5.52
CA SER A 41 9.15 -6.86 -6.36
C SER A 41 9.53 -6.80 -7.84
N GLN A 42 8.69 -7.38 -8.69
CA GLN A 42 8.84 -7.36 -10.15
C GLN A 42 7.56 -6.80 -10.77
N PRO A 43 7.63 -6.14 -11.94
CA PRO A 43 6.45 -5.71 -12.67
C PRO A 43 5.47 -6.86 -12.88
N LEU A 44 4.18 -6.59 -12.61
CA LEU A 44 3.12 -7.56 -12.86
C LEU A 44 2.78 -7.59 -14.35
N ASP A 45 2.52 -8.78 -14.89
CA ASP A 45 1.98 -8.95 -16.24
C ASP A 45 0.48 -8.66 -16.23
N LEU A 46 0.12 -7.38 -16.30
CA LEU A 46 -1.25 -6.89 -16.30
C LEU A 46 -1.59 -6.29 -17.66
N SER A 47 -2.83 -6.50 -18.11
CA SER A 47 -3.28 -5.82 -19.33
C SER A 47 -3.53 -4.33 -19.04
N PRO A 48 -3.13 -3.40 -19.94
CA PRO A 48 -3.23 -1.96 -19.68
C PRO A 48 -4.64 -1.46 -19.36
N LYS A 49 -5.69 -2.17 -19.81
CA LYS A 49 -7.09 -1.79 -19.56
C LYS A 49 -7.51 -2.02 -18.09
N ASP A 50 -6.78 -2.88 -17.38
CA ASP A 50 -7.09 -3.26 -16.00
C ASP A 50 -6.39 -2.33 -15.00
N VAL A 51 -5.44 -1.52 -15.47
CA VAL A 51 -4.68 -0.55 -14.67
C VAL A 51 -5.35 0.83 -14.75
N ILE A 52 -5.96 1.26 -13.65
CA ILE A 52 -6.59 2.59 -13.56
C ILE A 52 -5.53 3.68 -13.38
N ASP A 53 -4.58 3.48 -12.45
CA ASP A 53 -3.46 4.40 -12.22
C ASP A 53 -2.14 3.61 -12.20
N PRO A 54 -1.25 3.82 -13.18
CA PRO A 54 0.07 3.17 -13.20
C PRO A 54 0.93 3.46 -11.97
N LYS A 55 0.70 4.57 -11.25
CA LYS A 55 1.45 4.91 -10.03
C LYS A 55 1.12 3.99 -8.85
N ASP A 56 0.00 3.29 -8.91
CA ASP A 56 -0.42 2.33 -7.90
C ASP A 56 0.20 0.94 -8.09
N LEU A 57 0.80 0.66 -9.27
CA LEU A 57 1.41 -0.64 -9.57
C LEU A 57 2.46 -1.09 -8.55
N PRO A 58 3.38 -0.23 -8.04
CA PRO A 58 4.34 -0.65 -7.03
C PRO A 58 3.70 -1.23 -5.76
N LEU A 59 2.51 -0.76 -5.35
CA LEU A 59 1.78 -1.31 -4.20
C LEU A 59 1.30 -2.73 -4.49
N ALA A 60 0.74 -2.96 -5.68
CA ALA A 60 0.28 -4.28 -6.11
C ALA A 60 1.44 -5.27 -6.28
N GLU A 61 2.51 -4.85 -6.93
CA GLU A 61 3.73 -5.64 -7.15
C GLU A 61 4.34 -6.11 -5.82
N VAL A 62 4.42 -5.22 -4.82
CA VAL A 62 4.90 -5.57 -3.48
C VAL A 62 3.95 -6.53 -2.78
N ALA A 63 2.64 -6.30 -2.84
CA ALA A 63 1.66 -7.20 -2.22
C ALA A 63 1.75 -8.64 -2.78
N VAL A 64 1.86 -8.78 -4.11
CA VAL A 64 2.02 -10.08 -4.77
C VAL A 64 3.36 -10.72 -4.40
N ALA A 65 4.46 -9.98 -4.49
CA ALA A 65 5.80 -10.50 -4.20
C ALA A 65 5.95 -10.94 -2.73
N SER A 66 5.33 -10.23 -1.80
CA SER A 66 5.35 -10.55 -0.36
C SER A 66 4.30 -11.57 0.06
N ARG A 67 3.37 -11.96 -0.84
CA ARG A 67 2.24 -12.85 -0.55
C ARG A 67 1.45 -12.36 0.67
N THR A 68 1.17 -11.05 0.72
CA THR A 68 0.41 -10.49 1.83
C THR A 68 -0.99 -11.09 1.88
N GLN A 69 -1.53 -11.21 3.09
CA GLN A 69 -2.90 -11.68 3.28
C GLN A 69 -3.93 -10.66 2.75
N PHE A 70 -3.61 -9.37 2.81
CA PHE A 70 -4.49 -8.28 2.39
C PHE A 70 -3.68 -7.15 1.76
N LEU A 71 -4.32 -6.37 0.88
CA LEU A 71 -3.87 -5.03 0.48
C LEU A 71 -4.84 -4.00 1.08
N VAL A 72 -4.34 -3.08 1.91
CA VAL A 72 -5.17 -2.07 2.58
C VAL A 72 -5.05 -0.72 1.88
N THR A 73 -6.17 -0.15 1.43
CA THR A 73 -6.18 1.13 0.70
C THR A 73 -7.54 1.83 0.71
N GLY A 74 -7.54 3.16 0.72
CA GLY A 74 -8.76 3.96 0.48
C GLY A 74 -9.20 3.96 -1.00
N ASN A 75 -8.36 3.48 -1.91
CA ASN A 75 -8.58 3.50 -3.36
C ASN A 75 -8.92 2.12 -3.92
N GLN A 76 -9.76 1.32 -3.24
CA GLN A 76 -10.02 -0.09 -3.60
C GLN A 76 -10.37 -0.32 -5.08
N LYS A 77 -11.08 0.64 -5.71
CA LYS A 77 -11.46 0.58 -7.12
C LYS A 77 -10.25 0.45 -8.06
N HIS A 78 -9.10 1.03 -7.69
CA HIS A 78 -7.87 0.99 -8.50
C HIS A 78 -7.26 -0.41 -8.55
N PHE A 79 -7.56 -1.25 -7.56
CA PHE A 79 -6.94 -2.56 -7.36
C PHE A 79 -7.91 -3.72 -7.64
N GLY A 80 -8.96 -3.49 -8.44
CA GLY A 80 -9.94 -4.54 -8.77
C GLY A 80 -9.31 -5.78 -9.44
N PHE A 81 -8.17 -5.59 -10.12
CA PHE A 81 -7.39 -6.65 -10.75
C PHE A 81 -6.69 -7.57 -9.74
N MET A 82 -6.58 -7.20 -8.45
CA MET A 82 -5.90 -8.01 -7.43
C MET A 82 -6.60 -9.35 -7.15
N ARG A 83 -7.88 -9.49 -7.54
CA ARG A 83 -8.63 -10.75 -7.44
C ARG A 83 -7.95 -11.92 -8.16
N GLN A 84 -7.20 -11.66 -9.24
CA GLN A 84 -6.49 -12.71 -9.97
C GLN A 84 -5.29 -13.29 -9.20
N PHE A 85 -4.85 -12.61 -8.14
CA PHE A 85 -3.74 -13.02 -7.28
C PHE A 85 -4.22 -13.57 -5.92
N ASP A 86 -5.53 -13.74 -5.74
CA ASP A 86 -6.14 -14.18 -4.47
C ASP A 86 -5.78 -13.30 -3.25
N ILE A 87 -5.46 -12.01 -3.49
CA ILE A 87 -5.18 -11.03 -2.44
C ILE A 87 -6.40 -10.11 -2.29
N PRO A 88 -7.18 -10.22 -1.19
CA PRO A 88 -8.28 -9.31 -0.91
C PRO A 88 -7.80 -7.87 -0.71
N VAL A 89 -8.57 -6.92 -1.24
CA VAL A 89 -8.32 -5.48 -1.11
C VAL A 89 -9.32 -4.87 -0.15
N LEU A 90 -8.84 -4.43 1.01
CA LEU A 90 -9.66 -3.88 2.09
C LEU A 90 -9.49 -2.36 2.19
N SER A 91 -10.55 -1.67 2.58
CA SER A 91 -10.44 -0.32 3.12
C SER A 91 -9.81 -0.37 4.52
N PRO A 92 -9.28 0.77 5.03
CA PRO A 92 -8.76 0.82 6.39
C PRO A 92 -9.81 0.41 7.44
N ALA A 93 -11.09 0.76 7.25
CA ALA A 93 -12.15 0.37 8.17
C ALA A 93 -12.40 -1.15 8.15
N GLU A 94 -12.54 -1.74 6.96
CA GLU A 94 -12.71 -3.20 6.80
C GLU A 94 -11.51 -3.97 7.36
N PHE A 95 -10.29 -3.45 7.22
CA PHE A 95 -9.10 -4.07 7.79
C PHE A 95 -9.14 -4.09 9.33
N ILE A 96 -9.53 -2.98 9.96
CA ILE A 96 -9.65 -2.92 11.44
C ILE A 96 -10.73 -3.88 11.94
N GLU A 97 -11.89 -3.92 11.29
CA GLU A 97 -12.96 -4.88 11.62
C GLU A 97 -12.43 -6.33 11.51
N LYS A 98 -11.73 -6.65 10.41
CA LYS A 98 -11.21 -7.99 10.15
C LYS A 98 -10.21 -8.48 11.20
N ILE A 99 -9.26 -7.64 11.59
CA ILE A 99 -8.22 -8.03 12.56
C ILE A 99 -8.76 -8.05 13.99
N GLN A 100 -9.78 -7.24 14.31
CA GLN A 100 -10.42 -7.30 15.61
C GLN A 100 -11.16 -8.63 15.78
N ASP A 101 -11.90 -9.08 14.76
CA ASP A 101 -12.59 -10.37 14.79
C ASP A 101 -11.61 -11.55 14.93
N GLU A 102 -10.43 -11.49 14.30
CA GLU A 102 -9.40 -12.53 14.39
C GLU A 102 -8.75 -12.62 15.79
N GLU A 103 -8.60 -11.51 16.52
CA GLU A 103 -8.08 -11.52 17.90
C GLU A 103 -9.03 -12.14 18.93
N PHE A 104 -10.31 -12.39 18.59
CA PHE A 104 -11.29 -13.05 19.46
C PHE A 104 -11.54 -14.52 19.13
N GLU A 105 -10.86 -15.08 18.11
CA GLU A 105 -10.98 -16.49 17.70
C GLU A 105 -9.78 -17.37 18.12
N GLU A 106 -8.78 -16.83 18.82
CA GLU A 106 -7.67 -17.57 19.47
C GLU A 106 -7.90 -17.81 20.97
#